data_AF-F0QY89-F1
#
_entry.id   AF-F0QY89-F1
#
_cell.length_a   1.000
_cell.length_b   1.000
_cell.length_c   1.000
_cell.angle_alpha   90.00
_cell.angle_beta   90.00
_cell.angle_gamma   90.00
#
_symmetry.space_group_name_H-M   'P 1'
#
loop_
_entity.id
_entity.type
_entity.pdbx_description
1 polymer ?
#
loop_
_entity_poly.entity_id
_entity_poly.type
_entity_poly.pdbx_seq_one_letter_code
_entity_poly.pdbx_strand_id
1 'polypeptide(L)'
;MKVRERLISGAVNAVTDVLFLILMLILYSLISSYMLHATLSFIELGTMYIMLIVVFAVLAFLRGVLAGHVLVYPVILGEATLLTAIFLSIPSTISAYGVTVNITPLIYFLWAVEMAWIVYSIIEQFNNTLLDP
;
A
#
# COMPACT_ATOMS: atom_id res chain seq x y z
N MET A 1 5.73 -24.96 -8.18
CA MET A 1 4.52 -24.57 -7.39
C MET A 1 3.19 -24.96 -8.09
N LYS A 2 2.23 -25.57 -7.37
CA LYS A 2 0.92 -25.98 -7.95
C LYS A 2 -0.05 -24.78 -8.06
N VAL A 3 -1.01 -24.82 -9.00
CA VAL A 3 -2.01 -23.74 -9.21
C VAL A 3 -2.76 -23.38 -7.93
N ARG A 4 -3.13 -24.38 -7.12
CA ARG A 4 -3.80 -24.17 -5.82
C ARG A 4 -2.95 -23.34 -4.85
N GLU A 5 -1.65 -23.61 -4.79
CA GLU A 5 -0.73 -22.88 -3.90
C GLU A 5 -0.60 -21.42 -4.34
N ARG A 6 -0.57 -21.16 -5.65
CA ARG A 6 -0.53 -19.80 -6.22
C ARG A 6 -1.79 -19.00 -5.91
N LEU A 7 -2.97 -19.62 -5.96
CA LEU A 7 -4.23 -18.97 -5.59
C LEU A 7 -4.27 -18.62 -4.09
N ILE A 8 -3.79 -19.53 -3.23
CA ILE A 8 -3.70 -19.28 -1.78
C ILE A 8 -2.70 -18.14 -1.50
N SER A 9 -1.54 -18.17 -2.14
CA SER A 9 -0.55 -17.09 -2.05
C SER A 9 -1.11 -15.75 -2.53
N GLY A 10 -1.86 -15.74 -3.63
CA GLY A 10 -2.56 -14.55 -4.12
C GLY A 10 -3.52 -13.98 -3.08
N ALA A 11 -4.35 -14.82 -2.47
CA ALA A 11 -5.29 -14.37 -1.44
C ALA A 11 -4.57 -13.82 -0.20
N VAL A 12 -3.49 -14.48 0.26
CA VAL A 12 -2.70 -14.02 1.41
C VAL A 12 -2.02 -12.68 1.11
N ASN A 13 -1.44 -12.52 -0.07
CA ASN A 13 -0.81 -11.27 -0.50
C ASN A 13 -1.82 -10.13 -0.53
N ALA A 14 -2.98 -10.35 -1.16
CA ALA A 14 -4.04 -9.34 -1.25
C ALA A 14 -4.52 -8.89 0.13
N VAL A 15 -4.74 -9.84 1.05
CA VAL A 15 -5.17 -9.51 2.42
C VAL A 15 -4.09 -8.75 3.17
N THR A 16 -2.84 -9.22 3.11
CA THR A 16 -1.72 -8.62 3.85
C THR A 16 -1.46 -7.20 3.38
N ASP A 17 -1.35 -7.00 2.07
CA ASP A 17 -1.06 -5.70 1.48
C ASP A 17 -2.19 -4.70 1.75
N VAL A 18 -3.46 -5.12 1.61
CA VAL A 18 -4.62 -4.26 1.92
C VAL A 18 -4.65 -3.88 3.39
N LEU A 19 -4.38 -4.82 4.31
CA LEU A 19 -4.32 -4.52 5.74
C LEU A 19 -3.21 -3.54 6.06
N PHE A 20 -2.05 -3.66 5.40
CA PHE A 20 -0.93 -2.75 5.58
C PHE A 20 -1.27 -1.33 5.12
N LEU A 21 -1.85 -1.21 3.92
CA LEU A 21 -2.33 0.07 3.39
C LEU A 21 -3.37 0.72 4.31
N ILE A 22 -4.35 -0.06 4.78
CA ILE A 22 -5.38 0.44 5.72
C ILE A 22 -4.72 0.92 7.01
N LEU A 23 -3.75 0.17 7.55
CA LEU A 23 -3.01 0.56 8.75
C LEU A 23 -2.27 1.88 8.54
N MET A 24 -1.62 2.08 7.38
CA MET A 24 -0.93 3.34 7.07
C MET A 24 -1.89 4.52 6.94
N LEU A 25 -3.06 4.32 6.33
CA LEU A 25 -4.10 5.35 6.24
C LEU A 25 -4.68 5.71 7.62
N ILE A 26 -4.83 4.72 8.51
CA ILE A 26 -5.22 4.95 9.91
C ILE A 26 -4.15 5.75 10.66
N LEU A 27 -2.87 5.36 10.52
CA LEU A 27 -1.75 6.08 11.14
C LEU A 27 -1.65 7.52 10.64
N TYR A 28 -1.83 7.73 9.33
CA TYR A 28 -1.95 9.05 8.74
C TYR A 28 -3.07 9.87 9.41
N SER A 29 -4.27 9.30 9.52
CA SER A 29 -5.43 9.97 10.12
C SER A 29 -5.20 10.32 11.59
N LEU A 30 -4.60 9.41 12.37
CA LEU A 30 -4.29 9.61 13.78
C LEU A 30 -3.28 10.74 13.99
N ILE A 31 -2.17 10.72 13.25
CA ILE A 31 -1.10 11.71 13.40
C ILE A 31 -1.59 13.07 12.88
N SER A 32 -2.32 13.09 11.77
CA SER A 32 -2.97 14.29 11.25
C SER A 32 -3.94 14.90 12.29
N SER A 33 -4.85 14.10 12.84
CA SER A 33 -5.79 14.54 13.88
C SER A 33 -5.08 15.08 15.12
N TYR A 34 -4.01 14.42 15.58
CA TYR A 34 -3.19 14.90 16.69
C TYR A 34 -2.56 16.27 16.41
N MET A 35 -1.96 16.46 15.23
CA MET A 35 -1.35 17.74 14.85
C MET A 35 -2.39 18.87 14.74
N LEU A 36 -3.63 18.54 14.39
CA LEU A 36 -4.69 19.50 14.10
C LEU A 36 -5.66 19.74 15.27
N HIS A 37 -5.57 18.97 16.35
CA HIS A 37 -6.58 18.96 17.44
C HIS A 37 -8.01 18.85 16.89
N ALA A 38 -8.21 18.01 15.86
CA ALA A 38 -9.48 17.82 15.16
C ALA A 38 -10.04 16.43 15.41
N THR A 39 -11.37 16.28 15.32
CA THR A 39 -12.04 14.98 15.44
C THR A 39 -11.68 14.05 14.29
N LEU A 40 -11.35 12.79 14.62
CA LEU A 40 -11.04 11.75 13.64
C LEU A 40 -12.26 11.42 12.75
N SER A 41 -12.05 11.48 11.44
CA SER A 41 -13.00 11.01 10.42
C SER A 41 -12.32 9.94 9.56
N PHE A 42 -12.52 8.67 9.93
CA PHE A 42 -12.00 7.53 9.16
C PHE A 42 -12.84 7.22 7.92
N ILE A 43 -14.12 7.61 7.94
CA ILE A 43 -15.08 7.29 6.88
C ILE A 43 -14.74 8.05 5.60
N GLU A 44 -14.37 9.33 5.69
CA GLU A 44 -14.01 10.14 4.52
C GLU A 44 -12.77 9.60 3.80
N LEU A 45 -11.71 9.28 4.54
CA LEU A 45 -10.50 8.67 3.97
C LEU A 45 -10.78 7.31 3.31
N GLY A 46 -11.60 6.47 3.95
CA GLY A 46 -11.99 5.18 3.40
C GLY A 46 -12.77 5.31 2.09
N THR A 47 -13.75 6.23 2.02
CA THR A 47 -14.55 6.45 0.81
C THR A 47 -13.74 7.09 -0.32
N MET A 48 -12.82 8.01 -0.02
CA MET A 48 -12.02 8.69 -1.02
C MET A 48 -11.03 7.76 -1.74
N TYR A 49 -10.56 6.72 -1.05
CA TYR A 49 -9.55 5.80 -1.58
C TYR A 49 -10.08 4.39 -1.90
N ILE A 50 -11.38 4.13 -1.75
CA ILE A 50 -11.94 2.77 -1.89
C ILE A 50 -11.65 2.13 -3.25
N MET A 51 -11.78 2.88 -4.34
CA MET A 51 -11.48 2.39 -5.69
C MET A 51 -10.00 2.02 -5.84
N LEU A 52 -9.10 2.83 -5.27
CA LEU A 52 -7.67 2.59 -5.30
C LEU A 52 -7.29 1.38 -4.44
N ILE A 53 -7.90 1.22 -3.26
CA ILE A 53 -7.72 0.04 -2.40
C ILE A 53 -8.18 -1.24 -3.11
N VAL A 54 -9.30 -1.20 -3.83
CA VAL A 54 -9.79 -2.36 -4.60
C VAL A 54 -8.82 -2.72 -5.72
N VAL A 55 -8.35 -1.73 -6.50
CA VAL A 55 -7.36 -1.99 -7.56
C VAL A 55 -6.06 -2.53 -6.97
N PHE A 56 -5.61 -2.00 -5.83
CA PHE A 56 -4.45 -2.50 -5.10
C PHE A 56 -4.61 -3.98 -4.70
N ALA A 57 -5.78 -4.34 -4.15
CA ALA A 57 -6.09 -5.72 -3.77
C ALA A 57 -6.03 -6.68 -4.96
N VAL A 58 -6.51 -6.25 -6.14
CA VAL A 58 -6.46 -7.05 -7.38
C VAL A 58 -5.01 -7.25 -7.83
N LEU A 59 -4.17 -6.21 -7.78
CA LEU A 59 -2.75 -6.33 -8.14
C LEU A 59 -2.01 -7.26 -7.16
N ALA A 60 -2.18 -7.08 -5.86
CA ALA A 60 -1.60 -7.94 -4.83
C ALA A 60 -2.04 -9.42 -4.97
N PHE A 61 -3.30 -9.64 -5.36
CA PHE A 61 -3.77 -10.98 -5.72
C PHE A 61 -3.05 -11.54 -6.95
N LEU A 62 -2.96 -10.75 -8.03
CA LEU A 62 -2.26 -11.15 -9.25
C LEU A 62 -0.78 -11.44 -9.00
N ARG A 63 -0.12 -10.71 -8.08
CA ARG A 63 1.27 -10.97 -7.68
C ARG A 63 1.45 -12.39 -7.15
N GLY A 64 0.57 -12.85 -6.26
CA GLY A 64 0.66 -14.22 -5.74
C GLY A 64 0.23 -15.29 -6.77
N VAL A 65 -0.75 -14.99 -7.63
CA VAL A 65 -1.15 -15.91 -8.71
C VAL A 65 -0.04 -16.10 -9.74
N LEU A 66 0.73 -15.04 -10.03
CA LEU A 66 1.83 -15.05 -10.98
C LEU A 66 3.18 -15.40 -10.33
N ALA A 67 3.20 -15.90 -9.09
CA ALA A 67 4.45 -16.24 -8.41
C ALA A 67 5.30 -17.23 -9.23
N GLY A 68 6.57 -16.84 -9.46
CA GLY A 68 7.52 -17.56 -10.31
C GLY A 68 7.35 -17.33 -11.82
N HIS A 69 6.48 -16.42 -12.26
CA HIS A 69 6.34 -16.00 -13.66
C HIS A 69 6.94 -14.61 -13.86
N VAL A 70 7.60 -14.34 -15.00
CA VAL A 70 8.20 -13.03 -15.34
C VAL A 70 7.18 -11.88 -15.33
N LEU A 71 5.89 -12.20 -15.44
CA LEU A 71 4.81 -11.20 -15.43
C LEU A 71 4.51 -10.68 -14.01
N VAL A 72 5.12 -11.26 -12.97
CA VAL A 72 4.99 -10.76 -11.59
C VAL A 72 5.65 -9.40 -11.41
N TYR A 73 6.76 -9.11 -12.11
CA TYR A 73 7.49 -7.85 -11.95
C TYR A 73 6.69 -6.62 -12.42
N PRO A 74 6.03 -6.64 -13.60
CA PRO A 74 5.09 -5.58 -13.97
C PRO A 74 3.95 -5.36 -12.97
N VAL A 75 3.45 -6.43 -12.34
CA VAL A 75 2.38 -6.32 -11.32
C VAL A 75 2.89 -5.61 -10.07
N ILE A 76 4.09 -5.97 -9.60
CA ILE A 76 4.73 -5.30 -8.46
C ILE A 76 5.01 -3.81 -8.76
N LEU A 77 5.43 -3.49 -9.98
CA LEU A 77 5.58 -2.09 -10.41
C LEU A 77 4.24 -1.34 -10.43
N GLY A 78 3.16 -2.02 -10.83
CA GLY A 78 1.79 -1.51 -10.75
C GLY A 78 1.37 -1.18 -9.32
N GLU A 79 1.69 -2.06 -8.37
CA GLU A 79 1.43 -1.83 -6.93
C GLU A 79 2.20 -0.61 -6.42
N ALA A 80 3.48 -0.50 -6.76
CA ALA A 80 4.34 0.62 -6.34
C ALA A 80 3.85 1.97 -6.90
N THR A 81 3.46 1.99 -8.17
CA THR A 81 2.92 3.20 -8.81
C THR A 81 1.59 3.60 -8.19
N LEU A 82 0.72 2.63 -7.88
CA LEU A 82 -0.57 2.90 -7.25
C LEU A 82 -0.43 3.39 -5.80
N LEU A 83 0.45 2.80 -4.99
CA LEU A 83 0.79 3.31 -3.66
C LEU A 83 1.32 4.74 -3.73
N THR A 84 2.25 5.00 -4.64
CA THR A 84 2.80 6.34 -4.85
C THR A 84 1.71 7.34 -5.21
N ALA A 85 0.77 6.95 -6.08
CA ALA A 85 -0.37 7.80 -6.44
C ALA A 85 -1.29 8.09 -5.24
N ILE A 86 -1.57 7.09 -4.40
CA ILE A 86 -2.36 7.27 -3.17
C ILE A 86 -1.68 8.30 -2.27
N PHE A 87 -0.40 8.11 -1.93
CA PHE A 87 0.30 9.01 -1.01
C PHE A 87 0.51 10.42 -1.59
N LEU A 88 0.71 10.57 -2.90
CA LEU A 88 0.80 11.88 -3.56
C LEU A 88 -0.55 12.63 -3.62
N SER A 89 -1.67 11.91 -3.60
CA SER A 89 -3.00 12.52 -3.60
C SER A 89 -3.42 13.07 -2.23
N ILE A 90 -2.69 12.70 -1.17
CA ILE A 90 -2.91 13.24 0.17
C ILE A 90 -2.43 14.70 0.20
N PRO A 91 -3.25 15.66 0.68
CA PRO A 91 -2.83 17.05 0.82
C PRO A 91 -1.54 17.18 1.63
N SER A 92 -0.54 17.87 1.09
CA SER A 92 0.78 18.03 1.71
C SER A 92 0.81 19.04 2.86
N THR A 93 -0.25 19.83 2.98
CA THR A 93 -0.43 20.83 4.05
C THR A 93 -1.84 20.74 4.59
N ILE A 94 -1.98 20.98 5.89
CA ILE A 94 -3.28 21.10 6.53
C ILE A 94 -3.29 22.37 7.38
N SER A 95 -4.39 23.11 7.30
CA SER A 95 -4.61 24.32 8.10
C SER A 95 -5.61 24.02 9.21
N ALA A 96 -5.21 24.25 10.47
CA ALA A 96 -6.11 24.21 11.62
C ALA A 96 -5.81 25.38 12.56
N TYR A 97 -6.86 26.00 13.10
CA TYR A 97 -6.76 27.12 14.04
C TYR A 97 -5.84 28.27 13.60
N GLY A 98 -5.75 28.53 12.29
CA GLY A 98 -4.91 29.58 11.71
C GLY A 98 -3.43 29.23 11.56
N VAL A 99 -3.02 27.99 11.87
CA VAL A 99 -1.65 27.49 11.67
C VAL A 99 -1.66 26.48 10.52
N THR A 100 -0.76 26.68 9.55
CA THR A 100 -0.54 25.72 8.46
C THR A 100 0.61 24.79 8.84
N VAL A 101 0.32 23.49 8.93
CA VAL A 101 1.30 22.47 9.24
C VAL A 101 1.64 21.72 7.95
N ASN A 102 2.95 21.60 7.66
CA ASN A 102 3.45 20.78 6.57
C ASN A 102 3.53 19.32 7.03
N ILE A 103 2.72 18.46 6.43
CA ILE A 103 2.64 17.03 6.73
C ILE A 103 3.34 16.16 5.67
N THR A 104 4.01 16.78 4.69
CA THR A 104 4.81 16.08 3.67
C THR A 104 5.80 15.06 4.26
N PRO A 105 6.55 15.36 5.34
CA PRO A 105 7.47 14.39 5.93
C PRO A 105 6.77 13.12 6.45
N LEU A 106 5.56 13.26 7.00
CA LEU A 106 4.76 12.13 7.46
C LEU A 106 4.30 11.26 6.28
N ILE A 107 3.82 11.89 5.21
CA ILE A 107 3.40 11.20 3.98
C ILE A 107 4.56 10.37 3.42
N TYR A 108 5.75 10.96 3.32
CA TYR A 108 6.94 10.25 2.84
C TYR A 108 7.40 9.15 3.78
N PHE A 109 7.27 9.32 5.09
CA PHE A 109 7.59 8.27 6.05
C PHE A 109 6.69 7.04 5.86
N LEU A 110 5.37 7.25 5.81
CA LEU A 110 4.41 6.15 5.62
C LEU A 110 4.57 5.49 4.24
N TRP A 111 4.75 6.29 3.19
CA TRP A 111 5.05 5.79 1.85
C TRP A 111 6.35 4.96 1.81
N ALA A 112 7.41 5.39 2.50
CA ALA A 112 8.68 4.66 2.54
C ALA A 112 8.55 3.29 3.21
N VAL A 113 7.70 3.17 4.23
CA VAL A 113 7.42 1.88 4.88
C VAL A 113 6.70 0.91 3.93
N GLU A 114 5.70 1.40 3.19
CA GLU A 114 5.00 0.63 2.15
C GLU A 114 5.94 0.22 1.00
N MET A 115 6.82 1.12 0.56
CA MET A 115 7.80 0.82 -0.48
C MET A 115 8.84 -0.20 -0.01
N ALA A 116 9.22 -0.19 1.27
CA ALA A 116 10.09 -1.22 1.83
C ALA A 116 9.44 -2.60 1.77
N TRP A 117 8.12 -2.69 2.00
CA TRP A 117 7.35 -3.93 1.83
C TRP A 117 7.37 -4.42 0.38
N ILE A 118 7.20 -3.52 -0.59
CA ILE A 118 7.31 -3.88 -2.01
C ILE A 118 8.71 -4.40 -2.37
N VAL A 119 9.76 -3.74 -1.89
CA VAL A 119 11.15 -4.21 -2.11
C VAL A 119 11.34 -5.61 -1.55
N TYR A 120 10.80 -5.88 -0.35
CA TYR A 120 10.81 -7.22 0.24
C TYR A 120 10.11 -8.24 -0.68
N SER A 121 8.93 -7.91 -1.22
CA SER A 121 8.22 -8.79 -2.16
C SER A 121 9.01 -9.06 -3.44
N ILE A 122 9.76 -8.09 -3.98
CA ILE A 122 10.65 -8.31 -5.13
C ILE A 122 11.75 -9.32 -4.79
N ILE A 123 12.40 -9.14 -3.63
CA ILE A 123 13.47 -10.03 -3.15
C ILE A 123 12.93 -11.45 -2.96
N GLU A 124 11.74 -11.58 -2.37
CA GLU A 124 11.07 -12.87 -2.17
C GLU A 124 10.78 -13.57 -3.51
N GLN A 125 10.23 -12.85 -4.50
CA GLN A 125 10.01 -13.41 -5.84
C GLN A 125 11.31 -13.82 -6.54
N PHE A 126 12.38 -13.05 -6.36
CA PHE A 126 13.69 -13.39 -6.89
C PHE A 126 14.24 -14.68 -6.27
N ASN A 127 14.17 -14.80 -4.95
CA ASN A 127 14.59 -16.02 -4.23
C ASN A 127 13.78 -17.24 -4.66
N ASN A 128 12.46 -17.11 -4.80
CA ASN A 128 11.60 -18.19 -5.25
C ASN A 128 11.89 -18.64 -6.69
N THR A 129 12.32 -17.72 -7.56
CA THR A 129 12.73 -18.03 -8.93
C THR A 129 14.08 -18.75 -8.98
N LEU A 130 15.00 -18.46 -8.05
CA LEU A 130 16.30 -19.13 -7.97
C LEU A 130 16.22 -20.55 -7.39
N LEU A 131 15.22 -20.83 -6.54
CA LEU A 131 15.04 -22.12 -5.86
C LEU A 131 14.30 -23.17 -6.70
N ASP A 132 13.56 -22.75 -7.73
CA ASP A 132 12.75 -23.61 -8.61
C ASP A 132 13.04 -23.20 -10.09
N PRO A 133 14.26 -23.46 -10.62
CA PRO A 133 14.65 -23.02 -11.96
C PRO A 133 13.86 -23.67 -13.11
#